data_AF-A0A158EK34-F1
#
_entry.id   AF-A0A158EK34-F1
#
_cell.length_a   1.000
_cell.length_b   1.000
_cell.length_c   1.000
_cell.angle_alpha   90.00
_cell.angle_beta   90.00
_cell.angle_gamma   90.00
#
_symmetry.space_group_name_H-M   'P 1'
#
loop_
_entity.id
_entity.type
_entity.pdbx_description
1 polymer ?
#
loop_
_entity_poly.entity_id
_entity_poly.type
_entity_poly.pdbx_seq_one_letter_code
_entity_poly.pdbx_strand_id
1 'polypeptide(L)' 'MIPPEMATIELAKAEAEIAKWEKRVAEQQYRIQTRQTNGIELELAKQILQTFEAALKTAQAQRDRLVER' A
#
# COMPACT_ATOMS: atom_id res chain seq x y z
N MET A 1 -3.84 -20.28 20.86
CA MET A 1 -3.31 -20.82 19.59
C MET A 1 -4.32 -20.45 18.51
N ILE A 2 -3.96 -19.66 17.51
CA ILE A 2 -4.87 -19.30 16.41
C ILE A 2 -4.95 -20.54 15.49
N PRO A 3 -6.15 -20.94 15.01
CA PRO A 3 -6.27 -22.04 14.05
C PRO A 3 -5.48 -21.73 12.77
N PRO A 4 -4.77 -22.71 12.17
CA PRO A 4 -3.98 -22.50 10.95
C PRO A 4 -4.80 -21.97 9.76
N GLU A 5 -6.09 -22.29 9.71
CA GLU A 5 -7.02 -21.74 8.71
C GLU A 5 -7.25 -20.23 8.88
N MET A 6 -7.31 -19.73 10.13
CA MET A 6 -7.43 -18.29 10.39
C MET A 6 -6.14 -17.53 10.05
N ALA A 7 -4.97 -18.12 10.33
CA ALA A 7 -3.69 -17.52 9.92
C ALA A 7 -3.59 -17.39 8.39
N THR A 8 -4.09 -18.37 7.64
CA THR A 8 -4.12 -18.34 6.17
C THR A 8 -5.06 -17.23 5.65
N ILE A 9 -6.22 -17.04 6.27
CA ILE A 9 -7.17 -15.97 5.91
C ILE A 9 -6.58 -14.58 6.21
N GLU A 10 -5.93 -14.40 7.35
CA GLU A 10 -5.30 -13.13 7.71
C GLU A 10 -4.14 -12.80 6.77
N LEU A 11 -3.33 -13.79 6.39
CA LEU A 11 -2.26 -13.62 5.42
C LEU A 11 -2.81 -13.21 4.04
N ALA A 12 -3.83 -13.91 3.54
CA ALA A 12 -4.47 -13.58 2.27
C ALA A 12 -5.07 -12.16 2.25
N LYS A 13 -5.63 -11.70 3.38
CA LYS A 13 -6.11 -10.32 3.53
C LYS A 13 -4.96 -9.32 3.46
N ALA A 14 -3.87 -9.57 4.16
CA ALA A 14 -2.70 -8.69 4.13
C ALA A 14 -2.10 -8.60 2.72
N GLU A 15 -2.01 -9.71 1.99
CA GLU A 15 -1.53 -9.73 0.60
C GLU A 15 -2.48 -8.98 -0.36
N ALA A 16 -3.79 -9.12 -0.18
CA ALA A 16 -4.76 -8.34 -0.95
C ALA A 16 -4.66 -6.83 -0.68
N GLU A 17 -4.40 -6.42 0.56
CA GLU A 17 -4.18 -5.01 0.91
C GLU A 17 -2.88 -4.48 0.31
N ILE A 18 -1.80 -5.27 0.32
CA ILE A 18 -0.54 -4.92 -0.35
C ILE A 18 -0.80 -4.67 -1.84
N ALA A 19 -1.42 -5.62 -2.54
CA ALA A 19 -1.71 -5.47 -3.97
C ALA A 19 -2.56 -4.23 -4.29
N LYS A 20 -3.54 -3.92 -3.42
CA LYS A 20 -4.36 -2.71 -3.53
C LYS A 20 -3.52 -1.44 -3.40
N TRP A 21 -2.63 -1.38 -2.41
CA TRP A 21 -1.80 -0.19 -2.18
C TRP A 21 -0.71 -0.03 -3.23
N GLU A 22 -0.08 -1.12 -3.68
CA GLU A 22 0.88 -1.12 -4.79
C GLU A 22 0.26 -0.54 -6.05
N LYS A 23 -0.97 -0.98 -6.40
CA LYS A 23 -1.70 -0.42 -7.53
C LYS A 23 -1.91 1.09 -7.38
N ARG A 24 -2.33 1.56 -6.20
CA ARG A 24 -2.57 2.99 -5.95
C ARG A 24 -1.29 3.82 -6.00
N VAL A 25 -0.17 3.28 -5.49
CA VAL A 25 1.15 3.91 -5.59
C VAL A 25 1.54 4.06 -7.06
N ALA A 26 1.46 2.98 -7.84
CA ALA A 26 1.80 3.01 -9.27
C ALA A 26 0.91 3.98 -10.07
N GLU A 27 -0.40 3.97 -9.84
CA GLU A 27 -1.35 4.92 -10.45
C GLU A 27 -1.01 6.36 -10.09
N GLN A 28 -0.68 6.63 -8.83
CA GLN A 28 -0.35 7.99 -8.38
C GLN A 28 1.00 8.47 -8.92
N GLN A 29 2.01 7.60 -8.98
CA GLN A 29 3.29 7.89 -9.62
C GLN A 29 3.10 8.21 -11.10
N TYR A 30 2.32 7.41 -11.82
CA TYR A 30 1.98 7.67 -13.22
C TYR A 30 1.28 9.02 -13.39
N ARG A 31 0.31 9.36 -12.52
CA ARG A 31 -0.36 10.68 -12.56
C ARG A 31 0.61 11.83 -12.33
N ILE A 32 1.56 11.70 -11.41
CA ILE A 32 2.59 12.72 -11.14
C ILE A 32 3.52 12.89 -12.34
N GLN A 33 3.92 11.79 -12.99
CA GLN A 33 4.83 11.81 -14.13
C GLN A 33 4.18 12.38 -15.39
N THR A 34 2.90 12.04 -15.63
CA THR A 34 2.19 12.41 -16.86
C THR A 34 1.52 13.77 -16.81
N ARG A 35 1.13 14.26 -15.63
CA ARG A 35 0.57 15.59 -15.52
C ARG A 35 1.69 16.64 -15.44
N GLN A 36 1.63 17.64 -16.32
CA GLN A 36 2.25 18.94 -16.07
C GLN A 36 1.47 19.69 -14.97
N THR A 37 1.41 19.12 -13.77
CA THR A 37 0.85 19.81 -12.60
C THR A 37 1.86 20.85 -12.14
N ASN A 38 1.56 22.12 -12.35
CA ASN A 38 2.34 23.23 -11.82
C ASN A 38 1.75 23.67 -10.47
N GLY A 39 2.60 23.93 -9.47
CA GLY A 39 2.19 24.48 -8.17
C GLY A 39 1.57 23.48 -7.18
N ILE A 40 0.59 23.95 -6.41
CA ILE A 40 -0.01 23.28 -5.22
C ILE A 40 -0.55 21.87 -5.54
N GLU A 41 -1.06 21.64 -6.74
CA GLU A 41 -1.60 20.33 -7.14
C GLU A 41 -0.53 19.23 -7.20
N LEU A 42 0.71 19.58 -7.55
CA LEU A 42 1.83 18.63 -7.57
C LEU A 42 2.27 18.27 -6.15
N GLU A 43 2.31 19.25 -5.25
CA GLU A 43 2.64 19.02 -3.84
C GLU A 43 1.60 18.13 -3.17
N LEU A 44 0.31 18.43 -3.39
CA LEU A 44 -0.77 17.57 -2.90
C LEU A 44 -0.68 16.16 -3.50
N ALA A 45 -0.36 16.03 -4.79
CA ALA A 45 -0.20 14.72 -5.43
C ALA A 45 0.96 13.92 -4.81
N LYS A 46 2.08 14.57 -4.49
CA LYS A 46 3.23 13.95 -3.79
C LYS A 46 2.86 13.55 -2.36
N GLN A 47 2.10 14.36 -1.64
CA GLN A 47 1.66 14.04 -0.28
C GLN A 47 0.67 12.86 -0.26
N ILE A 48 -0.21 12.77 -1.26
CA ILE A 48 -1.06 11.60 -1.47
C ILE A 48 -0.21 10.36 -1.76
N LEU A 49 0.82 10.48 -2.60
CA LEU A 49 1.75 9.37 -2.89
C LEU A 49 2.44 8.88 -1.62
N GLN A 50 3.00 9.78 -0.80
CA GLN A 50 3.63 9.44 0.47
C GLN A 50 2.66 8.72 1.43
N THR A 51 1.40 9.12 1.44
CA THR A 51 0.36 8.47 2.25
C THR A 51 0.10 7.04 1.77
N PHE A 52 0.05 6.81 0.45
CA PHE A 52 -0.10 5.47 -0.11
C PHE A 52 1.13 4.58 0.15
N GLU A 53 2.33 5.13 0.05
CA GLU A 53 3.57 4.42 0.37
C GLU A 53 3.64 4.02 1.86
N ALA A 54 3.19 4.90 2.76
CA ALA A 54 3.10 4.58 4.19
C ALA A 54 2.07 3.48 4.48
N ALA A 55 0.91 3.51 3.80
CA ALA A 55 -0.10 2.47 3.92
C ALA A 55 0.41 1.11 3.38
N LEU A 56 1.10 1.12 2.25
CA LEU A 56 1.74 -0.06 1.68
C LEU A 56 2.77 -0.67 2.65
N LYS A 57 3.66 0.16 3.21
CA LYS A 57 4.65 -0.30 4.19
C LYS A 57 4.01 -0.90 5.44
N THR A 58 2.87 -0.35 5.87
CA THR A 58 2.12 -0.88 7.02
C THR A 58 1.52 -2.25 6.70
N ALA A 59 0.92 -2.42 5.51
CA ALA A 59 0.38 -3.70 5.06
C ALA A 59 1.49 -4.77 4.90
N GLN A 60 2.65 -4.39 4.38
CA GLN A 60 3.84 -5.25 4.29
C GLN A 60 4.30 -5.71 5.68
N ALA A 61 4.45 -4.78 6.63
CA ALA A 61 4.83 -5.12 8.00
C ALA A 61 3.79 -6.03 8.70
N GLN A 62 2.50 -5.88 8.39
CA GLN A 62 1.46 -6.77 8.90
C GLN A 62 1.59 -8.18 8.32
N ARG A 63 1.83 -8.31 7.01
CA ARG A 63 2.08 -9.61 6.37
C ARG A 63 3.32 -10.28 6.97
N ASP A 64 4.42 -9.56 7.12
CA ASP A 64 5.67 -10.11 7.65
C ASP A 64 5.47 -10.67 9.07
N ARG A 65 4.76 -9.94 9.93
CA ARG A 65 4.39 -10.42 11.28
C ARG A 65 3.50 -11.67 11.27
N LEU A 66 2.69 -11.88 10.24
CA LEU A 66 1.85 -13.07 10.09
C LEU A 66 2.64 -14.27 9.56
N VAL A 67 3.68 -14.03 8.76
CA VAL A 67 4.57 -15.07 8.22
C VAL A 67 5.62 -15.52 9.25
N GLU A 68 6.10 -14.60 10.09
CA GLU A 68 7.08 -14.89 11.15
C GLU A 68 6.45 -15.56 12.40
N ARG A 69 5.14 -15.76 12.43
CA ARG A 69 4.39 -16.38 13.53
C ARG A 69 4.15 -17.87 13.33
#